data_AF-A0A2D6GXK4-F1
#
_entry.id   AF-A0A2D6GXK4-F1
#
_cell.length_a   1.000
_cell.length_b   1.000
_cell.length_c   1.000
_cell.angle_alpha   90.00
_cell.angle_beta   90.00
_cell.angle_gamma   90.00
#
_symmetry.space_group_name_H-M   'P 1'
#
loop_
_entity.id
_entity.type
_entity.pdbx_description
1 polymer ?
#
loop_
_entity_poly.entity_id
_entity_poly.type
_entity_poly.pdbx_seq_one_letter_code
_entity_poly.pdbx_strand_id
1 'polypeptide(L)'
;MAETPQKYKKRIGKVNSLALLGFAVLIDGLQVILTFFLVGVFLNSVIGVLASIVYFIWFKLIDVDFLAMRRMAAMGTAIIVEFIPAINAWPAWTISIGIIIASVNADYLKSKGKKGVFGLS
;
A
#
# COMPACT_ATOMS: atom_id res chain seq x y z
N MET A 1 -30.65 16.47 -4.43
CA MET A 1 -29.90 15.24 -4.09
C MET A 1 -28.81 15.67 -3.11
N ALA A 2 -28.98 15.41 -1.81
CA ALA A 2 -28.05 15.90 -0.80
C ALA A 2 -26.71 15.16 -0.95
N GLU A 3 -25.61 15.90 -1.11
CA GLU A 3 -24.26 15.34 -0.99
C GLU A 3 -24.14 14.72 0.41
N THR A 4 -24.08 13.39 0.47
CA THR A 4 -23.88 12.68 1.74
C THR A 4 -22.62 13.23 2.41
N PRO A 5 -22.67 13.59 3.71
CA PRO A 5 -21.55 14.22 4.40
C PRO A 5 -20.32 13.34 4.24
N GLN A 6 -19.21 13.92 3.76
CA GLN A 6 -17.98 13.19 3.48
C GLN A 6 -17.59 12.30 4.68
N LYS A 7 -17.77 10.99 4.51
CA LYS A 7 -17.37 9.96 5.47
C LYS A 7 -15.88 10.17 5.73
N TYR A 8 -15.53 10.55 6.95
CA TYR A 8 -14.15 10.93 7.29
C TYR A 8 -13.18 9.82 6.89
N LYS A 9 -12.16 10.16 6.09
CA LYS A 9 -11.12 9.19 5.75
C LYS A 9 -10.32 8.85 7.01
N LYS A 10 -10.37 7.61 7.45
CA LYS A 10 -9.66 7.13 8.64
C LYS A 10 -8.14 7.14 8.39
N ARG A 11 -7.35 7.65 9.35
CA ARG A 11 -5.88 7.55 9.27
C ARG A 11 -5.44 6.10 9.52
N ILE A 12 -4.33 5.70 8.92
CA ILE A 12 -3.67 4.44 9.33
C ILE A 12 -2.95 4.70 10.66
N GLY A 13 -3.24 3.89 11.68
CA GLY A 13 -2.59 3.99 12.99
C GLY A 13 -1.10 3.66 12.90
N LYS A 14 -0.28 4.26 13.77
CA LYS A 14 1.19 4.07 13.77
C LYS A 14 1.61 2.60 13.81
N VAL A 15 0.94 1.80 14.65
CA VAL A 15 1.19 0.35 14.78
C VAL A 15 0.90 -0.37 13.45
N ASN A 16 -0.24 -0.09 12.82
CA ASN A 16 -0.59 -0.69 11.54
C ASN A 16 0.36 -0.25 10.43
N SER A 17 0.75 1.03 10.38
CA SER A 17 1.74 1.53 9.42
C SER A 17 3.08 0.81 9.56
N LEU A 18 3.54 0.61 10.80
CA LEU A 18 4.79 -0.08 11.08
C LEU A 18 4.69 -1.58 10.73
N ALA A 19 3.58 -2.23 11.07
CA ALA A 19 3.35 -3.63 10.71
C ALA A 19 3.29 -3.85 9.20
N LEU A 20 2.59 -2.97 8.46
CA LEU A 20 2.50 -3.02 7.00
C LEU A 20 3.87 -2.83 6.35
N LEU A 21 4.65 -1.84 6.80
CA LEU A 21 6.01 -1.62 6.28
C LEU A 21 6.96 -2.74 6.66
N GLY A 22 6.89 -3.24 7.90
CA GLY A 22 7.72 -4.35 8.35
C GLY A 22 7.46 -5.62 7.54
N PHE A 23 6.18 -5.94 7.29
CA PHE A 23 5.83 -7.05 6.41
C PHE A 23 6.32 -6.84 4.98
N ALA A 24 6.32 -5.61 4.47
CA ALA A 24 6.79 -5.30 3.12
C ALA A 24 8.29 -5.55 2.98
N VAL A 25 9.07 -5.10 3.96
CA VAL A 25 10.52 -5.34 4.01
C VAL A 25 10.83 -6.83 4.10
N LEU A 26 10.04 -7.62 4.83
CA LEU A 26 10.20 -9.07 4.90
C LEU A 26 9.95 -9.76 3.56
N ILE A 27 8.89 -9.35 2.84
CA ILE A 27 8.57 -9.89 1.52
C ILE A 27 9.65 -9.50 0.50
N ASP A 28 10.03 -8.22 0.44
CA ASP A 28 11.09 -7.75 -0.46
C ASP A 28 12.42 -8.47 -0.16
N GLY A 29 12.78 -8.62 1.12
CA GLY A 29 13.98 -9.34 1.54
C GLY A 29 13.96 -10.82 1.14
N LEU A 30 12.81 -11.48 1.29
CA LEU A 30 12.63 -12.87 0.85
C LEU A 30 12.77 -13.01 -0.67
N GLN A 31 12.16 -12.11 -1.44
CA GLN A 31 12.26 -12.10 -2.91
C GLN A 31 13.69 -11.83 -3.39
N VAL A 32 14.44 -10.93 -2.74
CA VAL A 32 15.87 -10.69 -3.04
C VAL A 32 16.70 -11.95 -2.81
N ILE A 33 16.50 -12.63 -1.68
CA ILE A 33 17.21 -13.88 -1.37
C ILE A 33 16.88 -14.94 -2.43
N LEU A 34 15.60 -15.13 -2.76
CA LEU A 34 15.16 -16.13 -3.76
C LEU A 34 15.66 -15.82 -5.17
N THR A 35 15.79 -14.54 -5.53
CA THR A 35 16.40 -14.11 -6.80
C THR A 35 17.85 -14.60 -6.90
N PHE A 36 18.61 -14.54 -5.81
CA PHE A 36 20.02 -14.94 -5.76
C PHE A 36 20.22 -16.45 -6.02
N PHE A 37 19.24 -17.29 -5.69
CA PHE A 37 19.31 -18.74 -5.91
C PHE A 37 18.82 -19.20 -7.29
N LEU A 38 18.59 -18.29 -8.26
CA LEU A 38 18.20 -18.59 -9.66
C LEU A 38 16.88 -19.38 -9.88
N VAL A 39 16.22 -19.84 -8.81
CA VAL A 39 14.82 -20.34 -8.82
C VAL A 39 13.81 -19.18 -8.80
N GLY A 40 14.32 -17.94 -8.76
CA GLY A 40 13.60 -16.76 -8.31
C GLY A 40 12.46 -16.26 -9.20
N VAL A 41 12.49 -16.47 -10.53
CA VAL A 41 11.48 -15.80 -11.39
C VAL A 41 10.06 -16.29 -11.10
N PHE A 42 9.84 -17.62 -11.09
CA PHE A 42 8.51 -18.17 -10.84
C PHE A 42 8.07 -18.01 -9.37
N LEU A 43 8.99 -18.30 -8.42
CA LEU A 43 8.70 -18.18 -7.00
C LEU A 43 8.46 -16.73 -6.56
N ASN A 44 9.22 -15.77 -7.08
CA ASN A 44 9.01 -14.35 -6.77
C ASN A 44 7.66 -13.87 -7.27
N SER A 45 7.24 -14.28 -8.49
CA SER A 45 5.90 -13.95 -8.99
C SER A 45 4.79 -14.54 -8.12
N VAL A 46 4.93 -15.79 -7.66
CA VAL A 46 3.95 -16.39 -6.75
C VAL A 46 3.90 -15.64 -5.41
N ILE A 47 5.05 -15.28 -4.84
CA ILE A 47 5.14 -14.51 -3.60
C ILE A 47 4.51 -13.13 -3.78
N GLY A 48 4.75 -12.45 -4.89
CA GLY A 48 4.17 -11.15 -5.19
C GLY A 48 2.65 -11.19 -5.28
N VAL A 49 2.09 -12.20 -5.95
CA VAL A 49 0.63 -12.41 -5.99
C VAL A 49 0.07 -12.66 -4.59
N LEU A 50 0.69 -13.53 -3.81
CA LEU A 50 0.25 -13.81 -2.43
C LEU A 50 0.36 -12.56 -1.54
N ALA A 51 1.45 -11.81 -1.63
CA ALA A 51 1.64 -10.56 -0.90
C ALA A 51 0.53 -9.55 -1.26
N SER A 52 0.20 -9.43 -2.55
CA SER A 52 -0.87 -8.54 -3.02
C SER A 52 -2.23 -8.87 -2.39
N ILE A 53 -2.56 -10.16 -2.26
CA ILE A 53 -3.81 -10.64 -1.66
C ILE A 53 -3.80 -10.36 -0.15
N VAL A 54 -2.69 -10.67 0.54
CA VAL A 54 -2.54 -10.41 1.97
C VAL A 54 -2.71 -8.92 2.27
N TYR A 55 -2.06 -8.04 1.51
CA TYR A 55 -2.23 -6.60 1.65
C TYR A 55 -3.66 -6.17 1.38
N PHE A 56 -4.26 -6.64 0.30
CA PHE A 56 -5.64 -6.30 -0.03
C PHE A 56 -6.59 -6.62 1.13
N ILE A 57 -6.48 -7.82 1.70
CA ILE A 57 -7.28 -8.25 2.86
C ILE A 57 -6.94 -7.37 4.08
N TRP A 58 -5.66 -7.14 4.38
CA TRP A 58 -5.25 -6.36 5.55
C TRP A 58 -5.80 -4.94 5.51
N PHE A 59 -5.66 -4.26 4.38
CA PHE A 59 -6.19 -2.92 4.19
C PHE A 59 -7.73 -2.87 4.29
N LYS A 60 -8.43 -3.91 3.81
CA LYS A 60 -9.88 -4.07 4.04
C LYS A 60 -10.21 -4.23 5.53
N LEU A 61 -9.43 -5.00 6.29
CA LEU A 61 -9.62 -5.18 7.73
C LEU A 61 -9.43 -3.88 8.52
N ILE A 62 -8.52 -3.00 8.09
CA ILE A 62 -8.31 -1.70 8.74
C ILE A 62 -9.21 -0.57 8.19
N ASP A 63 -10.19 -0.91 7.35
CA ASP A 63 -11.18 0.00 6.75
C ASP A 63 -10.55 1.09 5.87
N VAL A 64 -9.52 0.73 5.10
CA VAL A 64 -8.88 1.60 4.12
C VAL A 64 -9.47 1.34 2.74
N ASP A 65 -10.21 2.31 2.21
CA ASP A 65 -10.76 2.24 0.86
C ASP A 65 -9.66 2.31 -0.21
N PHE A 66 -9.59 1.28 -1.07
CA PHE A 66 -8.65 1.20 -2.18
C PHE A 66 -9.10 1.92 -3.45
N LEU A 67 -10.36 2.36 -3.53
CA LEU A 67 -10.96 2.90 -4.75
C LEU A 67 -10.34 4.22 -5.24
N ALA A 68 -9.39 4.80 -4.49
CA ALA A 68 -8.55 5.85 -5.01
C ALA A 68 -7.59 5.27 -6.06
N MET A 69 -7.72 5.69 -7.32
CA MET A 69 -6.92 5.20 -8.46
C MET A 69 -5.41 5.14 -8.21
N ARG A 70 -4.88 6.06 -7.39
CA ARG A 70 -3.47 6.08 -6.97
C ARG A 70 -3.05 4.87 -6.12
N ARG A 71 -3.95 4.32 -5.30
CA ARG A 71 -3.70 3.16 -4.42
C ARG A 71 -3.76 1.85 -5.19
N MET A 72 -4.72 1.75 -6.12
CA MET A 72 -4.76 0.61 -7.07
C MET A 72 -3.56 0.63 -8.01
N ALA A 73 -3.17 1.82 -8.51
CA ALA A 73 -1.98 1.97 -9.33
C ALA A 73 -0.72 1.56 -8.57
N ALA A 74 -0.55 1.97 -7.30
CA ALA A 74 0.60 1.57 -6.47
C ALA A 74 0.71 0.04 -6.31
N MET A 75 -0.41 -0.65 -6.05
CA MET A 75 -0.42 -2.13 -6.00
C MET A 75 -0.13 -2.76 -7.37
N GLY A 76 -0.67 -2.20 -8.46
CA GLY A 76 -0.43 -2.69 -9.81
C GLY A 76 1.00 -2.50 -10.29
N THR A 77 1.66 -1.39 -9.95
CA THR A 77 3.06 -1.15 -10.29
C THR A 77 4.01 -2.13 -9.60
N ALA A 78 3.74 -2.52 -8.36
CA ALA A 78 4.54 -3.54 -7.68
C ALA A 78 4.55 -4.85 -8.48
N ILE A 79 3.37 -5.27 -8.93
CA ILE A 79 3.20 -6.50 -9.72
C ILE A 79 3.93 -6.41 -11.07
N ILE A 80 3.91 -5.27 -11.77
CA ILE A 80 4.58 -5.11 -13.07
C ILE A 80 6.12 -5.09 -12.91
N VAL A 81 6.63 -4.46 -11.86
CA VAL A 81 8.09 -4.37 -11.61
C VAL A 81 8.69 -5.76 -11.35
N GLU A 82 7.95 -6.65 -10.71
CA GLU A 82 8.39 -8.04 -10.44
C GLU A 82 8.61 -8.88 -11.70
N PHE A 83 7.96 -8.56 -12.83
CA PHE A 83 8.16 -9.27 -14.09
C PHE A 83 9.42 -8.85 -14.85
N ILE A 84 10.14 -7.82 -14.38
CA ILE A 84 11.37 -7.35 -15.00
C ILE A 84 12.55 -7.85 -14.15
N PRO A 85 13.27 -8.92 -14.57
CA PRO A 85 14.33 -9.54 -13.75
C PRO A 85 15.44 -8.57 -13.31
N ALA A 86 15.69 -7.52 -14.10
CA ALA A 86 16.71 -6.51 -13.81
C ALA A 86 16.33 -5.52 -12.68
N ILE A 87 15.04 -5.40 -12.34
CA ILE A 87 14.53 -4.45 -11.33
C ILE A 87 13.99 -5.19 -10.10
N ASN A 88 13.96 -6.53 -10.12
CA ASN A 88 13.43 -7.39 -9.06
C ASN A 88 14.21 -7.32 -7.72
N ALA A 89 15.37 -6.65 -7.71
CA ALA A 89 16.10 -6.37 -6.47
C ALA A 89 15.61 -5.12 -5.73
N TRP A 90 14.68 -4.36 -6.33
CA TRP A 90 14.16 -3.13 -5.72
C TRP A 90 13.08 -3.49 -4.69
N PRO A 91 13.02 -2.78 -3.55
CA PRO A 91 12.02 -3.03 -2.51
C PRO A 91 10.65 -2.47 -2.93
N ALA A 92 10.07 -3.07 -3.98
CA ALA A 92 8.89 -2.59 -4.68
C ALA A 92 7.65 -2.60 -3.77
N TRP A 93 7.50 -3.64 -2.93
CA TRP A 93 6.40 -3.69 -1.96
C TRP A 93 6.57 -2.61 -0.91
N THR A 94 7.76 -2.44 -0.35
CA THR A 94 8.03 -1.42 0.68
C THR A 94 7.72 -0.02 0.17
N ILE A 95 8.14 0.31 -1.06
CA ILE A 95 7.84 1.60 -1.69
C ILE A 95 6.33 1.77 -1.88
N SER A 96 5.66 0.76 -2.44
CA SER A 96 4.23 0.81 -2.74
C SER A 96 3.38 0.99 -1.48
N ILE A 97 3.69 0.25 -0.42
CA ILE A 97 3.03 0.37 0.89
C ILE A 97 3.30 1.73 1.52
N GLY A 98 4.53 2.24 1.43
CA GLY A 98 4.89 3.59 1.86
C GLY A 98 4.03 4.66 1.17
N ILE A 99 3.87 4.58 -0.16
CA ILE A 99 3.02 5.48 -0.95
C ILE A 99 1.56 5.39 -0.50
N ILE A 100 1.03 4.18 -0.28
CA ILE A 100 -0.35 3.99 0.18
C ILE A 100 -0.55 4.65 1.55
N ILE A 101 0.33 4.39 2.52
CA ILE A 101 0.25 4.97 3.86
C ILE A 101 0.31 6.50 3.79
N ALA A 102 1.26 7.05 3.02
CA ALA A 102 1.39 8.49 2.83
C ALA A 102 0.12 9.09 2.20
N SER A 103 -0.46 8.43 1.18
CA SER A 103 -1.68 8.89 0.51
C SER A 103 -2.89 8.91 1.45
N VAL A 104 -3.04 7.90 2.32
CA VAL A 104 -4.13 7.81 3.29
C VAL A 104 -4.00 8.90 4.35
N ASN A 105 -2.79 9.12 4.84
CA ASN A 105 -2.54 10.15 5.84
C ASN A 105 -2.69 11.56 5.27
N ALA A 106 -2.24 11.82 4.04
CA ALA A 106 -2.42 13.10 3.37
C ALA A 106 -3.92 13.42 3.15
N ASP A 107 -4.70 12.42 2.72
CA ASP A 107 -6.14 12.53 2.59
C ASP A 107 -6.83 12.87 3.92
N TYR A 108 -6.42 12.21 5.02
CA TYR A 108 -6.92 12.50 6.36
C TYR A 108 -6.64 13.95 6.76
N LEU A 109 -5.39 14.42 6.61
CA LEU A 109 -5.00 15.79 6.95
C LEU A 109 -5.78 16.83 6.14
N LYS A 110 -5.98 16.59 4.84
CA LYS A 110 -6.78 17.48 3.97
C LYS A 110 -8.23 17.58 4.43
N SER A 111 -8.82 16.46 4.84
CA SER A 111 -10.20 16.43 5.37
C SER A 111 -10.32 17.16 6.72
N LYS A 112 -9.32 17.01 7.60
CA LYS A 112 -9.25 17.70 8.90
C LYS A 112 -9.08 19.21 8.74
N GLY A 113 -8.20 19.67 7.83
CA GLY A 113 -7.98 21.08 7.56
C GLY A 113 -9.21 21.81 7.03
N LYS A 114 -9.98 21.19 6.12
CA LYS A 114 -11.24 21.77 5.60
C LYS A 114 -12.26 22.06 6.71
N LYS A 115 -12.33 21.23 7.75
CA LYS A 115 -13.25 21.45 8.88
C LYS A 115 -12.88 22.63 9.76
N GLY A 116 -11.59 22.86 10.01
CA GLY A 116 -11.13 23.98 10.82
C GLY A 116 -11.46 25.34 10.19
N VAL A 117 -11.56 25.39 8.86
CA VAL A 117 -11.92 26.60 8.10
C VAL A 117 -13.44 26.82 8.06
N PHE A 118 -14.25 25.75 7.94
CA PHE A 118 -15.71 25.85 7.80
C PHE A 118 -16.50 25.70 9.12
N GLY A 119 -15.85 25.37 10.24
CA GLY A 119 -16.49 25.19 11.55
C GLY A 119 -16.43 26.40 12.49
N LEU A 120 -16.14 27.60 11.96
CA LEU A 120 -16.01 28.85 12.73
C LEU A 120 -17.16 29.85 12.48
N SER A 121 -18.28 29.41 11.91
CA SER A 121 -19.47 30.24 11.66
C SER A 121 -20.66 29.82 12.52
#